data_AF-A0A6N2UNS6-F1
#
_entry.id   AF-A0A6N2UNS6-F1
#
_cell.length_a   1.000
_cell.length_b   1.000
_cell.length_c   1.000
_cell.angle_alpha   90.00
_cell.angle_beta   90.00
_cell.angle_gamma   90.00
#
_symmetry.space_group_name_H-M   'P 1'
#
loop_
_entity.id
_entity.type
_entity.pdbx_description
1 polymer ?
#
loop_
_entity_poly.entity_id
_entity_poly.type
_entity_poly.pdbx_seq_one_letter_code
_entity_poly.pdbx_strand_id
1 'polypeptide(L)' 'MSVVFTEEQLEQARSIPRKSMDTVVASATDTPVSYWRELRVSGEGPEYETSVSGKVFYHRDSVLHYIHQHMKEA' A
#
# COMPACT_ATOMS: atom_id res chain seq x y z
N MET A 1 4.69 0.62 14.29
CA MET A 1 4.66 2.06 13.95
C MET A 1 3.41 2.28 13.12
N SER A 2 2.40 3.00 13.61
CA SER A 2 1.17 3.23 12.84
C SER A 2 1.36 4.46 11.94
N VAL A 3 1.40 4.25 10.62
CA VAL A 3 1.42 5.34 9.65
C VAL A 3 -0.01 5.85 9.53
N VAL A 4 -0.20 7.14 9.81
CA VAL A 4 -1.45 7.84 9.49
C VAL A 4 -1.27 8.46 8.12
N PHE A 5 -2.14 8.09 7.18
CA PHE A 5 -2.06 8.63 5.83
C PHE A 5 -2.72 10.01 5.71
N THR A 6 -2.23 10.84 4.80
CA THR A 6 -2.81 12.13 4.43
C THR A 6 -3.67 12.02 3.16
N GLU A 7 -4.52 13.02 2.90
CA GLU A 7 -5.26 13.13 1.63
C GLU A 7 -4.32 13.21 0.42
N GLU A 8 -3.18 13.89 0.56
CA GLU A 8 -2.16 13.98 -0.49
C GLU A 8 -1.59 12.59 -0.83
N GLN A 9 -1.26 11.79 0.19
CA GLN A 9 -0.77 10.41 -0.03
C GLN A 9 -1.83 9.52 -0.66
N LEU A 10 -3.12 9.72 -0.33
CA LEU A 10 -4.22 9.02 -1.01
C LEU A 10 -4.28 9.41 -2.48
N GLU A 11 -4.21 10.71 -2.80
CA GLU A 11 -4.27 11.19 -4.18
C GLU A 11 -3.08 10.72 -5.01
N GLN A 12 -1.87 10.76 -4.44
CA GLN A 12 -0.67 10.22 -5.08
C GLN A 12 -0.81 8.71 -5.33
N ALA A 13 -1.36 7.95 -4.36
CA ALA A 13 -1.62 6.53 -4.52
C ALA A 13 -2.61 6.21 -5.65
N ARG A 14 -3.51 7.12 -6.05
CA ARG A 14 -4.43 6.89 -7.18
C ARG A 14 -3.70 6.74 -8.51
N SER A 15 -2.50 7.32 -8.61
CA SER A 15 -1.66 7.29 -9.82
C SER A 15 -0.98 5.93 -10.05
N ILE A 16 -0.95 5.03 -9.06
CA ILE A 16 -0.28 3.73 -9.22
C ILE A 16 -0.99 2.85 -10.26
N PRO A 17 -0.24 2.01 -10.99
CA PRO A 17 -0.84 0.98 -11.85
C PRO A 17 -1.78 0.04 -11.09
N ARG A 18 -2.70 -0.60 -11.81
CA ARG A 18 -3.68 -1.56 -11.25
C ARG A 18 -3.05 -2.62 -10.35
N LYS A 19 -1.82 -3.04 -10.66
CA LYS A 19 -1.00 -3.96 -9.86
C LYS A 19 0.40 -3.39 -9.73
N SER A 20 0.91 -3.32 -8.51
CA SER A 20 2.17 -2.62 -8.20
C SER A 20 2.98 -3.36 -7.13
N MET A 21 4.31 -3.40 -7.28
CA MET A 21 5.20 -3.98 -6.26
C MET A 21 5.32 -3.05 -5.04
N ASP A 22 5.79 -3.60 -3.91
CA ASP A 22 6.01 -2.88 -2.65
C ASP A 22 6.74 -1.54 -2.85
N THR A 23 7.74 -1.50 -3.74
CA THR A 23 8.55 -0.32 -4.03
C THR A 23 7.77 0.80 -4.71
N VAL A 24 6.83 0.45 -5.60
CA VAL A 24 5.99 1.42 -6.30
C VAL A 24 4.95 2.00 -5.34
N VAL A 25 4.34 1.15 -4.51
CA VAL A 25 3.39 1.59 -3.49
C VAL A 25 4.08 2.51 -2.49
N ALA A 26 5.22 2.08 -1.94
CA ALA A 26 6.03 2.85 -1.00
C ALA A 26 6.40 4.24 -1.54
N SER A 27 6.84 4.30 -2.80
CA SER A 27 7.19 5.56 -3.46
C SER A 27 5.97 6.47 -3.66
N ALA A 28 4.81 5.90 -4.00
CA ALA A 28 3.60 6.68 -4.28
C ALA A 28 2.92 7.19 -3.00
N THR A 29 3.17 6.56 -1.86
CA THR A 29 2.57 6.96 -0.58
C THR A 29 3.57 7.66 0.33
N ASP A 30 4.78 7.94 -0.14
CA ASP A 30 5.89 8.47 0.66
C ASP A 30 6.09 7.71 1.99
N THR A 31 6.22 6.38 1.88
CA THR A 31 6.43 5.49 3.04
C THR A 31 7.60 4.54 2.82
N PRO A 32 8.21 3.99 3.88
CA PRO A 32 9.25 2.97 3.74
C PRO A 32 8.71 1.69 3.11
N VAL A 33 9.51 1.03 2.26
CA VAL A 33 9.19 -0.31 1.73
C VAL A 33 9.02 -1.34 2.86
N SER A 34 9.78 -1.20 3.95
CA SER A 34 9.68 -2.08 5.12
C SER A 34 8.29 -2.05 5.75
N TYR A 35 7.60 -0.90 5.74
CA TYR A 35 6.26 -0.76 6.28
C TYR A 35 5.27 -1.70 5.58
N TRP A 36 5.23 -1.69 4.24
CA TRP A 36 4.35 -2.58 3.46
C TRP A 36 4.71 -4.05 3.62
N ARG A 37 6.00 -4.36 3.76
CA ARG A 37 6.47 -5.73 4.02
C ARG A 37 6.04 -6.23 5.39
N GLU A 38 6.14 -5.39 6.41
CA GLU A 38 5.70 -5.71 7.77
C GLU A 38 4.20 -5.97 7.80
N LEU A 39 3.38 -5.11 7.17
CA LEU A 39 1.93 -5.31 7.03
C LEU A 39 1.56 -6.62 6.34
N ARG A 40 2.32 -6.99 5.30
CA ARG A 40 2.13 -8.27 4.62
C ARG A 40 2.45 -9.45 5.53
N VAL A 41 3.52 -9.36 6.30
CA VAL A 41 3.93 -10.42 7.24
C VAL A 41 2.95 -10.53 8.41
N SER A 42 2.41 -9.41 8.89
CA SER A 42 1.40 -9.40 9.96
C SER A 42 0.01 -9.81 9.49
N GLY A 43 -0.26 -9.78 8.18
CA GLY A 43 -1.57 -10.06 7.62
C GLY A 43 -2.57 -8.90 7.76
N GLU A 44 -2.08 -7.70 8.10
CA GLU A 44 -2.89 -6.50 8.34
C GLU A 44 -2.89 -5.54 7.14
N GLY A 45 -2.15 -5.85 6.08
CA GLY A 45 -2.00 -5.00 4.90
C GLY A 45 -3.08 -5.15 3.82
N PRO A 46 -2.96 -4.36 2.73
CA PRO A 46 -3.80 -4.52 1.55
C PRO A 46 -3.66 -5.92 0.92
N GLU A 47 -4.68 -6.33 0.19
CA GLU A 47 -4.67 -7.53 -0.63
C GLU A 47 -3.53 -7.50 -1.65
N TYR A 48 -2.88 -8.65 -1.77
CA TYR A 48 -1.76 -8.85 -2.67
C TYR A 48 -1.84 -10.24 -3.30
N GLU A 49 -1.18 -10.38 -4.45
CA GLU A 49 -0.95 -11.64 -5.12
C GLU A 49 0.55 -11.94 -5.20
N THR A 50 0.89 -13.22 -5.12
CA THR A 50 2.25 -13.69 -5.34
C THR A 50 2.32 -14.38 -6.70
N SER A 51 3.13 -13.83 -7.60
CA SER A 51 3.38 -14.46 -8.89
C SER A 51 4.09 -15.81 -8.74
N VAL A 52 4.07 -16.62 -9.80
CA VAL A 52 4.81 -17.90 -9.88
C VAL A 52 6.31 -17.75 -9.61
N SER A 53 6.87 -16.55 -9.79
CA SER A 53 8.28 -16.24 -9.52
C SER A 53 8.56 -15.78 -8.08
N GLY A 54 7.55 -15.76 -7.20
CA GLY A 54 7.66 -15.27 -5.83
C GLY A 54 7.59 -13.74 -5.68
N LYS A 55 7.41 -12.99 -6.78
CA LYS A 55 7.19 -11.52 -6.70
C LYS A 55 5.79 -11.21 -6.18
N VAL A 56 5.71 -10.24 -5.27
CA VAL A 56 4.46 -9.77 -4.68
C VAL A 56 3.97 -8.52 -5.40
N PHE A 57 2.67 -8.47 -5.66
CA PHE A 57 1.98 -7.34 -6.27
C PHE A 57 0.74 -6.99 -5.46
N TYR A 58 0.60 -5.73 -5.07
CA TYR A 58 -0.60 -5.19 -4.46
C TYR A 58 -1.59 -4.75 -5.51
N HIS A 59 -2.88 -4.92 -5.22
CA HIS A 59 -3.96 -4.35 -6.02
C HIS A 59 -4.19 -2.89 -5.65
N ARG A 60 -4.22 -2.00 -6.66
CA ARG A 60 -4.43 -0.57 -6.42
C ARG A 60 -5.65 -0.30 -5.55
N ASP A 61 -6.78 -0.88 -5.89
CA ASP A 61 -8.04 -0.58 -5.21
C ASP A 61 -8.00 -1.02 -3.73
N SER A 62 -7.27 -2.11 -3.44
CA SER A 62 -7.03 -2.55 -2.07
C SER A 62 -6.07 -1.62 -1.31
N VAL A 63 -5.00 -1.14 -1.96
CA VAL A 63 -4.10 -0.14 -1.38
C VAL A 63 -4.85 1.14 -1.04
N LEU A 64 -5.67 1.64 -1.97
CA LEU A 64 -6.48 2.85 -1.75
C LEU A 64 -7.48 2.65 -0.61
N HIS A 65 -8.14 1.49 -0.55
CA HIS A 65 -9.05 1.15 0.54
C HIS A 65 -8.32 1.14 1.88
N TYR A 66 -7.16 0.48 1.95
CA TYR A 66 -6.35 0.42 3.16
C TYR A 66 -5.90 1.81 3.61
N ILE A 67 -5.37 2.62 2.69
CA ILE A 67 -4.98 4.02 2.99
C ILE A 67 -6.17 4.78 3.57
N HIS A 68 -7.32 4.72 2.91
CA HIS A 68 -8.54 5.41 3.34
C HIS A 68 -9.01 4.99 4.74
N GLN A 69 -8.90 3.70 5.11
CA GLN A 69 -9.23 3.20 6.45
C GLN A 69 -8.26 3.71 7.53
N HIS A 70 -7.04 4.07 7.16
CA HIS A 70 -5.97 4.50 8.06
C HIS A 70 -5.65 6.00 7.96
N MET A 71 -6.50 6.75 7.27
CA MET A 71 -6.55 8.20 7.40
C MET A 71 -7.25 8.54 8.71
N LYS A 72 -6.78 9.59 9.42
CA LYS A 72 -7.53 10.11 10.56
C LYS A 72 -8.92 10.53 10.07
N GLU A 73 -9.97 10.11 10.79
CA GLU A 73 -11.30 10.71 10.62
C GLU A 73 -11.14 12.23 10.69
N ALA A 74 -11.61 12.92 9.65
CA ALA A 74 -11.64 14.38 9.59
C ALA A 74 -12.64 14.94 10.60
#